data_AF-U6SKS8-F1
#
_entry.id   AF-U6SKS8-F1
#
_cell.length_a   1.000
_cell.length_b   1.000
_cell.length_c   1.000
_cell.angle_alpha   90.00
_cell.angle_beta   90.00
_cell.angle_gamma   90.00
#
_symmetry.space_group_name_H-M   'P 1'
#
loop_
_entity.id
_entity.type
_entity.pdbx_description
1 polymer ?
#
loop_
_entity_poly.entity_id
_entity_poly.type
_entity_poly.pdbx_seq_one_letter_code
_entity_poly.pdbx_strand_id
1 'polypeptide(L)'
;MNVYKAHIVHPHTQIPLIAYFNERDGYVTFEKDEAVLNILYELKNDLEQDKYFQVNLEQASNICLTQYPVEDLSEAVLFVTKLGLSADDVEFKQMILH
;
A
#
# COMPACT_ATOMS: atom_id res chain seq x y z
N MET A 1 -18.66 -8.44 6.39
CA MET A 1 -18.07 -7.30 5.67
C MET A 1 -16.77 -7.82 5.07
N ASN A 2 -16.64 -7.81 3.75
CA ASN A 2 -15.45 -8.33 3.08
C ASN A 2 -14.49 -7.17 2.84
N VAL A 3 -13.39 -7.19 3.58
CA VAL A 3 -12.26 -6.29 3.35
C VAL A 3 -11.11 -7.15 2.87
N TYR A 4 -10.43 -6.72 1.84
CA TYR A 4 -9.25 -7.38 1.30
C TYR A 4 -8.04 -6.49 1.52
N LYS A 5 -6.88 -7.09 1.73
CA LYS A 5 -5.61 -6.36 1.82
C LYS A 5 -4.53 -6.98 0.95
N ALA A 6 -3.69 -6.15 0.36
CA ALA A 6 -2.47 -6.56 -0.33
C ALA A 6 -1.28 -5.76 0.21
N HIS A 7 -0.16 -6.42 0.40
CA HIS A 7 1.11 -5.75 0.72
C HIS A 7 1.82 -5.44 -0.59
N ILE A 8 2.25 -4.20 -0.77
CA ILE A 8 2.89 -3.72 -2.00
C ILE A 8 4.10 -2.83 -1.67
N VAL A 9 4.98 -2.64 -2.64
CA VAL A 9 6.06 -1.65 -2.56
C VAL A 9 5.75 -0.57 -3.58
N HIS A 10 5.58 0.68 -3.15
CA HIS A 10 5.22 1.75 -4.09
C HIS A 10 6.29 1.89 -5.19
N PRO A 11 5.94 1.80 -6.48
CA PRO A 11 6.92 1.58 -7.56
C PRO A 11 7.87 2.77 -7.77
N HIS A 12 7.46 3.98 -7.41
CA HIS A 12 8.27 5.19 -7.58
C HIS A 12 9.05 5.62 -6.34
N THR A 13 8.53 5.36 -5.15
CA THR A 13 9.17 5.79 -3.88
C THR A 13 9.83 4.64 -3.13
N GLN A 14 9.56 3.39 -3.55
CA GLN A 14 10.00 2.16 -2.91
C GLN A 14 9.57 2.01 -1.45
N ILE A 15 8.55 2.77 -1.03
CA ILE A 15 8.00 2.70 0.32
C ILE A 15 7.02 1.53 0.39
N PRO A 16 7.16 0.63 1.38
CA PRO A 16 6.18 -0.41 1.65
C PRO A 16 4.82 0.18 2.03
N LEU A 17 3.76 -0.26 1.34
CA LEU A 17 2.38 0.14 1.58
C LEU A 17 1.48 -1.09 1.73
N ILE A 18 0.33 -0.88 2.34
CA ILE A 18 -0.79 -1.81 2.38
C ILE A 18 -1.93 -1.18 1.56
N ALA A 19 -2.40 -1.90 0.55
CA ALA A 19 -3.61 -1.54 -0.19
C ALA A 19 -4.79 -2.28 0.43
N TYR A 20 -5.84 -1.55 0.82
CA TYR A 20 -7.09 -2.11 1.32
C TYR A 20 -8.19 -1.92 0.29
N PHE A 21 -8.97 -2.96 0.04
CA PHE A 21 -10.19 -2.88 -0.75
C PHE A 21 -11.39 -3.24 0.12
N ASN A 22 -12.35 -2.32 0.23
CA ASN A 22 -13.61 -2.54 0.92
C ASN A 22 -14.72 -2.81 -0.10
N GLU A 23 -15.14 -4.08 -0.22
CA GLU A 23 -16.15 -4.50 -1.20
C GLU A 23 -17.51 -3.86 -0.95
N ARG A 24 -17.84 -3.53 0.30
CA ARG A 24 -19.12 -2.90 0.63
C ARG A 24 -19.19 -1.45 0.15
N ASP A 25 -18.11 -0.72 0.37
CA ASP A 25 -18.08 0.72 0.15
C ASP A 25 -17.52 1.11 -1.22
N GLY A 26 -16.90 0.17 -1.94
CA GLY A 26 -16.46 0.36 -3.32
C GLY A 26 -15.27 1.30 -3.46
N TYR A 27 -14.28 1.18 -2.57
CA TYR A 27 -13.05 1.96 -2.67
C TYR A 27 -11.80 1.16 -2.29
N VAL A 28 -10.68 1.60 -2.86
CA VAL A 28 -9.32 1.25 -2.43
C VAL A 28 -8.72 2.39 -1.64
N THR A 29 -8.06 2.07 -0.53
CA THR A 29 -7.24 2.98 0.26
C THR A 29 -5.84 2.42 0.45
N PHE A 30 -4.90 3.30 0.78
CA PHE A 30 -3.52 2.95 1.03
C PHE A 30 -3.11 3.38 2.43
N GLU A 31 -2.24 2.60 3.03
CA GLU A 31 -1.57 2.90 4.29
C GLU A 31 -0.09 2.56 4.14
N LYS A 32 0.78 3.24 4.89
CA LYS A 32 2.16 2.81 5.02
C LYS A 32 2.21 1.49 5.78
N ASP A 33 3.04 0.56 5.32
CA ASP A 33 3.28 -0.67 6.08
C ASP A 33 4.25 -0.38 7.22
N GLU A 34 3.75 0.23 8.29
CA GLU A 34 4.55 0.65 9.45
C GLU A 34 5.26 -0.54 10.11
N ALA A 35 4.70 -1.75 10.02
CA ALA A 35 5.37 -2.96 10.53
C ALA A 35 6.63 -3.28 9.73
N VAL A 36 6.56 -3.24 8.40
CA VAL A 36 7.75 -3.44 7.53
C VAL A 36 8.72 -2.27 7.67
N LEU A 37 8.23 -1.03 7.75
CA LEU A 37 9.07 0.16 7.94
C LEU A 37 9.89 0.07 9.23
N ASN A 38 9.26 -0.32 10.35
CA ASN A 38 9.97 -0.49 11.62
C ASN A 38 11.09 -1.53 11.52
N ILE A 39 10.86 -2.65 10.84
CA ILE A 39 11.89 -3.66 10.58
C ILE A 39 13.04 -3.06 9.74
N LEU A 40 12.73 -2.26 8.71
CA LEU A 40 13.75 -1.61 7.89
C LEU A 40 14.61 -0.62 8.69
N TYR A 41 13.99 0.13 9.62
CA TYR A 41 14.72 1.03 10.52
C TYR A 41 15.63 0.26 11.48
N GLU A 42 15.16 -0.85 12.07
CA GLU A 42 15.97 -1.71 12.96
C GLU A 42 17.16 -2.35 12.23
N LEU A 43 16.99 -2.73 10.96
CA LEU A 43 18.05 -3.33 10.16
C LEU A 43 19.08 -2.30 9.67
N LYS A 44 18.66 -1.05 9.48
CA LYS A 44 19.50 0.01 8.95
C LYS A 44 19.22 1.33 9.68
N ASN A 45 19.90 1.52 10.81
CA ASN A 45 19.78 2.70 11.67
C ASN A 45 19.95 4.04 10.94
N ASP A 46 20.75 4.09 9.86
CA ASP A 46 20.97 5.32 9.10
C ASP A 46 19.80 5.68 8.17
N LEU A 47 18.85 4.76 7.95
CA LEU A 47 17.71 4.97 7.05
C LEU A 47 16.76 6.05 7.56
N GLU A 48 16.62 6.19 8.88
CA GLU A 48 15.83 7.28 9.49
C GLU A 48 16.41 8.66 9.15
N GLN A 49 17.74 8.76 8.98
CA GLN A 49 18.42 10.03 8.66
C GLN A 49 18.66 10.21 7.16
N ASP A 50 18.31 9.21 6.34
CA ASP A 50 18.47 9.26 4.90
C ASP A 50 17.45 10.22 4.29
N LYS A 51 17.95 11.35 3.78
CA LYS A 51 17.10 12.40 3.20
C LYS A 51 16.28 11.91 2.00
N TYR A 52 16.83 10.99 1.20
CA TYR A 52 16.12 10.46 0.05
C TYR A 52 14.96 9.56 0.51
N PHE A 53 15.21 8.74 1.52
CA PHE A 53 14.16 7.91 2.13
C PHE A 53 13.05 8.76 2.75
N GLN A 54 13.39 9.81 3.51
CA GLN A 54 12.39 10.71 4.11
C GLN A 54 11.52 11.42 3.06
N VAL A 55 12.13 11.91 1.97
CA VAL A 55 11.37 12.51 0.85
C VAL A 55 10.42 11.49 0.21
N ASN A 56 10.88 10.26 0.00
CA ASN A 56 10.07 9.19 -0.55
C ASN A 56 8.91 8.79 0.39
N LEU A 57 9.14 8.79 1.70
CA LEU A 57 8.13 8.52 2.73
C LEU A 57 7.04 9.60 2.74
N GLU A 58 7.42 10.88 2.65
CA GLU A 58 6.48 12.00 2.52
C GLU A 58 5.68 11.91 1.22
N GLN A 59 6.33 11.63 0.09
CA GLN A 59 5.63 11.48 -1.20
C GLN A 59 4.63 10.33 -1.20
N ALA A 60 5.00 9.18 -0.61
CA ALA A 60 4.12 8.02 -0.46
C ALA A 60 2.94 8.30 0.49
N SER A 61 3.07 9.26 1.39
CA SER A 61 1.97 9.63 2.30
C SER A 61 0.80 10.29 1.56
N ASN A 62 1.04 10.92 0.41
CA ASN A 62 -0.02 11.57 -0.38
C ASN A 62 -1.07 10.58 -0.89
N ILE A 63 -0.66 9.41 -1.38
CA ILE A 63 -1.60 8.37 -1.86
C ILE A 63 -2.41 7.76 -0.72
N CYS A 64 -1.88 7.79 0.52
CA CYS A 64 -2.57 7.29 1.71
C CYS A 64 -3.73 8.20 2.17
N LEU A 65 -3.78 9.45 1.70
CA LEU A 65 -4.82 10.42 2.08
C LEU A 65 -6.06 10.36 1.17
N THR A 66 -6.02 9.54 0.12
CA THR A 66 -7.05 9.50 -0.91
C THR A 66 -7.75 8.15 -0.93
N GLN A 67 -9.08 8.18 -1.11
CA GLN A 67 -9.88 7.00 -1.41
C GLN A 67 -10.12 6.95 -2.91
N TYR A 68 -9.89 5.79 -3.51
CA TYR A 68 -10.03 5.59 -4.96
C TYR A 68 -11.24 4.70 -5.21
N PRO A 69 -12.30 5.21 -5.87
CA PRO A 69 -13.50 4.41 -6.12
C PRO A 69 -13.18 3.28 -7.10
N VAL A 70 -13.66 2.07 -6.78
CA VAL A 70 -13.55 0.87 -7.61
C VAL A 70 -14.82 0.03 -7.45
N GLU A 71 -15.24 -0.66 -8.51
CA GLU A 71 -16.48 -1.43 -8.52
C GLU A 71 -16.34 -2.80 -7.82
N ASP A 72 -15.18 -3.45 -7.98
CA ASP A 72 -14.92 -4.78 -7.45
C ASP A 72 -13.43 -5.05 -7.19
N LEU A 73 -13.13 -6.27 -6.72
CA LEU A 73 -11.75 -6.70 -6.46
C LEU A 73 -10.87 -6.72 -7.72
N SER A 74 -11.45 -7.03 -8.88
CA SER A 74 -10.71 -7.06 -10.15
C SER A 74 -10.28 -5.65 -10.55
N GLU A 75 -11.15 -4.66 -10.35
CA GLU A 75 -10.79 -3.25 -10.52
C GLU A 75 -9.76 -2.77 -9.50
N ALA A 76 -9.82 -3.24 -8.26
CA ALA A 76 -8.78 -2.93 -7.27
C ALA A 76 -7.40 -3.46 -7.71
N VAL A 77 -7.33 -4.69 -8.23
CA VAL A 77 -6.09 -5.25 -8.82
C VAL A 77 -5.65 -4.44 -10.03
N LEU A 78 -6.57 -4.10 -10.93
CA LEU A 78 -6.28 -3.28 -12.11
C LEU A 78 -5.77 -1.88 -11.71
N PHE A 79 -6.29 -1.30 -10.63
CA PHE A 79 -5.85 -0.01 -10.13
C PHE A 79 -4.39 -0.07 -9.66
N VAL A 80 -4.06 -1.05 -8.82
CA VAL A 80 -2.71 -1.22 -8.28
C VAL A 80 -1.71 -1.51 -9.41
N THR A 81 -2.10 -2.29 -10.42
CA THR A 81 -1.24 -2.55 -11.58
C THR A 81 -1.00 -1.31 -12.44
N LYS A 82 -2.01 -0.44 -12.61
CA LYS A 82 -1.85 0.86 -13.29
C LYS A 82 -0.88 1.81 -12.57
N LEU A 83 -0.65 1.63 -11.27
CA LEU A 83 0.39 2.38 -10.54
C LEU A 83 1.81 1.96 -10.95
N GLY A 84 1.98 0.86 -11.69
CA GLY A 84 3.28 0.34 -12.12
C GLY A 84 3.69 -0.95 -11.42
N LEU A 85 2.77 -1.62 -10.73
CA LEU A 85 3.00 -2.92 -10.08
C LEU A 85 2.60 -4.07 -11.00
N SER A 86 3.31 -5.19 -10.94
CA SER A 86 2.87 -6.39 -11.66
C SER A 86 1.64 -6.98 -10.98
N ALA A 87 0.71 -7.52 -11.76
CA ALA A 87 -0.46 -8.22 -11.19
C ALA A 87 -0.03 -9.43 -10.35
N ASP A 88 1.05 -10.09 -10.76
CA ASP A 88 1.61 -11.25 -10.07
C ASP A 88 2.23 -10.90 -8.70
N ASP A 89 2.57 -9.62 -8.49
CA ASP A 89 3.17 -9.12 -7.24
C ASP A 89 2.10 -8.66 -6.23
N VAL A 90 0.82 -8.68 -6.60
CA VAL A 90 -0.28 -8.12 -5.80
C VAL A 90 -1.26 -9.23 -5.43
N GLU A 91 -1.13 -9.72 -4.20
CA GLU A 91 -2.03 -10.74 -3.65
C GLU A 91 -2.99 -10.12 -2.63
N PHE A 92 -4.25 -9.87 -3.05
CA PHE A 92 -5.30 -9.45 -2.13
C PHE A 92 -5.83 -10.62 -1.31
N LYS A 93 -5.65 -10.56 0.00
CA LYS A 93 -6.13 -11.54 0.98
C LYS A 93 -7.34 -10.99 1.72
N GLN A 94 -8.40 -11.80 1.80
CA GLN A 94 -9.57 -11.45 2.59
C GLN A 94 -9.20 -11.38 4.08
N MET A 95 -9.64 -10.32 4.73
CA MET A 95 -9.50 -10.12 6.17
C MET A 95 -10.72 -10.64 6.92
N ILE A 96 -10.48 -11.38 8.00
CA ILE A 96 -11.52 -11.77 8.94
C ILE A 96 -11.60 -10.68 10.01
N LEU A 97 -12.55 -9.77 9.84
CA LEU A 97 -12.87 -8.74 10.83
C LEU A 97 -13.82 -9.36 11.87
N HIS A 98 -13.40 -9.38 13.14
CA HIS A 98 -14.20 -9.84 14.27
C HIS A 98 -14.91 -8.67 14.95
#